data_AF-A0A9W7BYD1-F1
#
_entry.id   AF-A0A9W7BYD1-F1
#
_cell.length_a   1.000
_cell.length_b   1.000
_cell.length_c   1.000
_cell.angle_alpha   90.00
_cell.angle_beta   90.00
_cell.angle_gamma   90.00
#
_symmetry.space_group_name_H-M   'P 1'
#
loop_
_entity.id
_entity.type
_entity.pdbx_description
1 polymer ?
#
loop_
_entity_poly.entity_id
_entity_poly.type
_entity_poly.pdbx_seq_one_letter_code
_entity_poly.pdbx_strand_id
1 'polypeptide(L)'
;MTSNACQATLPEDVMGYIIMFICDSQGLAAASLLCRHFRHRARERYLEIPHRFLPLEQEWDFRLTDDETSSEFSDVKDTHSDVKAELRGTARKSKYGLEMTDVDADAEVWGWSELSPFEWGGEMSIEVCVKYNQLLEGSPVFDFAKQGSYTDYTMIMEIDEVYLCNDGITAGILFGIGRGDARDGPKYIIAGEFDLNAWTHVIVTAKGRFMRIYKNGELAGELDKGWEPRVITRGMHYIGKSVDSPLDSPLDGSLKYLRIYEKALSSTEIRALYNANNNK
;
A
#
# COMPACT_ATOMS: atom_id res chain seq x y z
N MET A 1 38.97 -28.08 -46.89
CA MET A 1 37.55 -27.66 -46.82
C MET A 1 37.37 -26.88 -45.52
N THR A 2 37.40 -25.56 -45.63
CA THR A 2 37.24 -24.62 -44.51
C THR A 2 35.76 -24.30 -44.34
N SER A 3 35.15 -24.69 -43.23
CA SER A 3 33.76 -24.35 -42.92
C SER A 3 33.69 -22.92 -42.39
N ASN A 4 33.03 -22.03 -43.13
CA ASN A 4 32.69 -20.69 -42.67
C ASN A 4 31.65 -20.79 -41.55
N ALA A 5 32.01 -20.35 -40.34
CA ALA A 5 31.05 -20.07 -39.29
C ALA A 5 30.31 -18.77 -39.65
N CYS A 6 29.00 -18.87 -39.87
CA CYS A 6 28.14 -17.71 -40.04
C CYS A 6 27.95 -17.05 -38.67
N GLN A 7 28.67 -15.97 -38.37
CA GLN A 7 28.35 -15.10 -37.25
C GLN A 7 27.15 -14.24 -37.63
N ALA A 8 25.95 -14.69 -37.26
CA ALA A 8 24.78 -13.83 -37.25
C ALA A 8 24.83 -12.98 -35.97
N THR A 9 25.33 -11.75 -36.08
CA THR A 9 25.08 -10.69 -35.09
C THR A 9 23.63 -10.24 -35.24
N LEU A 10 22.79 -10.58 -34.26
CA LEU A 10 21.47 -9.97 -34.13
C LEU A 10 21.65 -8.51 -33.68
N PRO A 11 20.88 -7.56 -34.25
CA PRO A 11 20.92 -6.17 -33.84
C PRO A 11 20.39 -6.01 -32.39
N GLU A 12 20.92 -5.02 -31.66
CA GLU A 12 20.76 -4.83 -30.21
C GLU A 12 19.30 -4.65 -29.73
N ASP A 13 18.41 -4.37 -30.66
CA ASP A 13 16.96 -4.18 -30.49
C ASP A 13 16.17 -5.49 -30.36
N VAL A 14 16.75 -6.64 -30.71
CA VAL A 14 16.08 -7.97 -30.59
C VAL A 14 16.45 -8.69 -29.27
N MET A 15 17.53 -8.26 -28.59
CA MET A 15 17.96 -8.82 -27.29
C MET A 15 16.99 -8.54 -26.14
N GLY A 16 16.13 -7.52 -26.27
CA GLY A 16 15.13 -7.17 -25.25
C GLY A 16 13.90 -8.09 -25.20
N TYR A 17 13.64 -8.87 -26.26
CA TYR A 17 12.41 -9.66 -26.38
C TYR A 17 12.57 -11.16 -26.10
N ILE A 18 13.79 -11.66 -25.89
CA ILE A 18 14.08 -13.12 -25.74
C ILE A 18 14.29 -13.54 -24.27
N ILE A 19 13.88 -12.72 -23.30
CA ILE A 19 13.73 -13.16 -21.88
C ILE A 19 12.28 -12.97 -21.43
N MET A 20 11.36 -13.51 -22.23
CA MET A 20 10.07 -14.00 -21.74
C MET A 20 9.90 -15.40 -22.29
N PHE A 21 9.29 -16.28 -21.50
CA PHE A 21 9.17 -17.74 -21.71
C PHE A 21 10.39 -18.54 -21.27
N ILE A 22 10.47 -18.84 -19.98
CA ILE A 22 10.16 -20.16 -19.39
C ILE A 22 10.13 -19.96 -17.88
N CYS A 23 8.92 -19.89 -17.32
CA CYS A 23 8.69 -20.23 -15.92
C CYS A 23 7.23 -20.65 -15.82
N ASP A 24 6.95 -21.84 -16.34
CA ASP A 24 5.76 -22.56 -15.92
C ASP A 24 6.18 -23.73 -15.04
N SER A 25 5.36 -23.95 -14.02
CA SER A 25 5.33 -24.92 -12.95
C SER A 25 6.32 -26.10 -12.98
N GLN A 26 6.89 -26.37 -11.78
CA GLN A 26 7.84 -27.43 -11.40
C GLN A 26 9.31 -26.97 -11.44
N GLY A 27 9.93 -26.92 -10.25
CA GLY A 27 11.24 -26.33 -10.03
C GLY A 27 12.42 -27.06 -10.68
N LEU A 28 13.53 -26.30 -10.70
CA LEU A 28 14.93 -26.68 -10.93
C LEU A 28 15.36 -27.09 -12.35
N ALA A 29 16.43 -26.39 -12.77
CA ALA A 29 17.44 -26.71 -13.80
C ALA A 29 17.20 -26.25 -15.25
N ALA A 30 17.67 -25.05 -15.58
CA ALA A 30 18.39 -24.76 -16.84
C ALA A 30 19.10 -23.40 -16.80
N ALA A 31 20.17 -23.27 -16.00
CA ALA A 31 21.17 -22.21 -16.20
C ALA A 31 22.55 -22.69 -15.74
N SER A 32 22.93 -23.89 -16.17
CA SER A 32 24.32 -24.31 -16.15
C SER A 32 24.92 -24.00 -17.52
N LEU A 33 26.09 -23.38 -17.53
CA LEU A 33 27.02 -23.22 -18.67
C LEU A 33 27.04 -21.95 -19.53
N LEU A 34 26.61 -20.76 -19.08
CA LEU A 34 27.06 -19.51 -19.72
C LEU A 34 27.53 -18.45 -18.70
N CYS A 35 28.85 -18.19 -18.75
CA CYS A 35 29.60 -17.07 -18.20
C CYS A 35 29.59 -16.80 -16.67
N ARG A 36 30.70 -17.16 -16.01
CA ARG A 36 31.08 -16.60 -14.68
C ARG A 36 31.10 -15.07 -14.65
N HIS A 37 31.25 -14.41 -15.82
CA HIS A 37 31.21 -12.96 -15.98
C HIS A 37 29.80 -12.35 -15.89
N PHE A 38 28.74 -13.15 -16.08
CA PHE A 38 27.35 -12.69 -15.99
C PHE A 38 26.80 -12.71 -14.55
N ARG A 39 27.38 -13.51 -13.64
CA ARG A 39 26.92 -13.59 -12.24
C ARG A 39 27.12 -12.30 -11.44
N HIS A 40 28.10 -11.48 -11.80
CA HIS A 40 28.32 -10.20 -11.12
C HIS A 40 27.40 -9.09 -11.67
N ARG A 41 27.18 -9.04 -12.99
CA ARG A 41 26.28 -8.04 -13.61
C ARG A 41 24.79 -8.37 -13.50
N ALA A 42 24.41 -9.65 -13.40
CA ALA A 42 23.03 -10.05 -13.16
C ALA A 42 22.62 -9.85 -11.69
N ARG A 43 23.56 -9.92 -10.73
CA ARG A 43 23.30 -9.63 -9.30
C ARG A 43 23.05 -8.15 -9.01
N GLU A 44 23.53 -7.25 -9.86
CA GLU A 44 23.33 -5.79 -9.70
C GLU A 44 22.15 -5.24 -10.52
N ARG A 45 21.52 -6.05 -11.38
CA ARG A 45 20.35 -5.63 -12.20
C ARG A 45 19.08 -6.43 -11.99
N TYR A 46 19.10 -7.50 -11.20
CA TYR A 46 17.90 -8.21 -10.74
C TYR A 46 17.67 -7.90 -9.27
N LEU A 47 17.05 -6.75 -8.97
CA LEU A 47 16.39 -6.47 -7.68
C LEU A 47 15.57 -5.17 -7.71
N GLU A 48 15.71 -4.35 -8.74
CA GLU A 48 14.77 -3.26 -8.98
C GLU A 48 13.75 -3.76 -10.00
N ILE A 49 12.57 -4.17 -9.55
CA ILE A 49 11.39 -3.88 -10.38
C ILE A 49 11.26 -2.37 -10.24
N PRO A 50 11.55 -1.57 -11.28
CA PRO A 50 11.25 -0.16 -11.21
C PRO A 50 9.74 -0.08 -10.93
N HIS A 51 9.34 0.61 -9.85
CA HIS A 51 7.92 0.88 -9.53
C HIS A 51 7.12 1.33 -10.78
N ARG A 52 7.84 1.91 -11.76
CA ARG A 52 7.43 2.30 -13.11
C ARG A 52 6.73 1.23 -13.98
N PHE A 53 6.71 -0.05 -13.61
CA PHE A 53 6.04 -1.11 -14.42
C PHE A 53 4.81 -1.73 -13.76
N LEU A 54 4.47 -1.36 -12.52
CA LEU A 54 3.18 -1.73 -11.95
C LEU A 54 2.15 -0.69 -12.38
N PRO A 55 0.92 -1.07 -12.78
CA PRO A 55 -0.17 -0.13 -13.01
C PRO A 55 -0.56 0.49 -11.67
N LEU A 56 0.13 1.57 -11.34
CA LEU A 56 -0.04 2.39 -10.14
C LEU A 56 -1.02 3.50 -10.49
N GLU A 57 -2.12 3.60 -9.75
CA GLU A 57 -3.16 4.58 -9.99
C GLU A 57 -2.87 5.88 -9.24
N GLN A 58 -2.43 5.73 -7.99
CA GLN A 58 -2.22 6.83 -7.06
C GLN A 58 -1.01 6.55 -6.16
N GLU A 59 -0.18 7.55 -5.94
CA GLU A 59 0.96 7.55 -5.01
C GLU A 59 1.15 8.92 -4.35
N TRP A 60 1.04 8.91 -3.02
CA TRP A 60 1.45 10.01 -2.15
C TRP A 60 2.70 9.61 -1.38
N ASP A 61 3.83 10.27 -1.66
CA ASP A 61 5.03 10.20 -0.84
C ASP A 61 5.06 11.42 0.09
N PHE A 62 4.97 11.18 1.40
CA PHE A 62 4.87 12.23 2.39
C PHE A 62 6.24 12.67 2.93
N ARG A 63 7.32 12.06 2.45
CA ARG A 63 8.67 12.42 2.85
C ARG A 63 9.07 13.73 2.19
N LEU A 64 9.76 14.57 2.96
CA LEU A 64 10.42 15.75 2.40
C LEU A 64 11.52 15.31 1.42
N THR A 65 11.59 15.98 0.28
CA THR A 65 12.73 15.86 -0.65
C THR A 65 13.93 16.65 -0.12
N ASP A 66 15.13 16.37 -0.62
CA ASP A 66 16.37 17.03 -0.17
C ASP A 66 16.34 18.57 -0.35
N ASP A 67 15.47 19.07 -1.23
CA ASP A 67 15.28 20.49 -1.51
C ASP A 67 14.23 21.16 -0.58
N GLU A 68 13.46 20.39 0.20
CA GLU A 68 12.45 20.91 1.15
C GLU A 68 13.04 21.02 2.57
N THR A 69 13.23 22.25 3.07
CA THR A 69 14.07 22.51 4.26
C THR A 69 13.36 22.59 5.61
N SER A 70 12.08 22.22 5.74
CA SER A 70 11.43 22.16 7.07
C SER A 70 10.11 21.39 7.04
N SER A 71 9.58 21.02 8.21
CA SER A 71 8.26 20.39 8.36
C SER A 71 7.15 21.30 7.83
N GLU A 72 6.85 21.19 6.55
CA GLU A 72 5.81 21.98 5.91
C GLU A 72 4.42 21.38 6.17
N PHE A 73 3.44 22.26 6.37
CA PHE A 73 2.01 21.95 6.41
C PHE A 73 1.41 21.97 4.99
N SER A 74 2.20 21.66 3.97
CA SER A 74 1.78 21.73 2.57
C SER A 74 1.12 20.42 2.11
N ASP A 75 0.04 20.55 1.33
CA ASP A 75 -0.68 19.41 0.76
C ASP A 75 0.25 18.57 -0.13
N VAL A 76 0.10 17.26 -0.07
CA VAL A 76 0.86 16.34 -0.92
C VAL A 76 0.01 16.01 -2.15
N LYS A 77 0.52 16.35 -3.33
CA LYS A 77 -0.12 15.94 -4.59
C LYS A 77 0.23 14.50 -4.90
N ASP A 78 -0.73 13.78 -5.45
CA ASP A 78 -0.43 12.53 -6.15
C ASP A 78 0.58 12.79 -7.28
N THR A 79 1.42 11.80 -7.53
CA THR A 79 2.43 11.81 -8.60
C THR A 79 1.86 11.40 -9.96
N HIS A 80 0.65 10.82 -10.01
CA HIS A 80 0.03 10.29 -11.23
C HIS A 80 -1.27 11.01 -11.64
N SER A 81 -1.85 11.84 -10.76
CA SER A 81 -3.14 12.53 -10.91
C SER A 81 -3.19 13.84 -10.11
N ASP A 82 -4.32 14.55 -10.17
CA ASP A 82 -4.55 15.79 -9.42
C ASP A 82 -5.15 15.56 -8.02
N VAL A 83 -5.28 14.30 -7.57
CA VAL A 83 -5.82 13.99 -6.23
C VAL A 83 -4.82 14.46 -5.17
N LYS A 84 -5.28 15.31 -4.26
CA LYS A 84 -4.46 15.90 -3.20
C LYS A 84 -4.72 15.24 -1.86
N ALA A 85 -3.68 15.02 -1.10
CA ALA A 85 -3.72 14.75 0.33
C ALA A 85 -3.58 16.08 1.08
N GLU A 86 -4.70 16.60 1.58
CA GLU A 86 -4.71 17.82 2.37
C GLU A 86 -4.37 17.50 3.83
N LEU A 87 -3.46 18.27 4.42
CA LEU A 87 -3.04 18.06 5.81
C LEU A 87 -3.97 18.81 6.77
N ARG A 88 -4.31 18.16 7.89
CA ARG A 88 -5.28 18.67 8.87
C ARG A 88 -4.76 18.51 10.30
N GLY A 89 -5.25 19.39 11.18
CA GLY A 89 -4.83 19.39 12.58
C GLY A 89 -3.32 19.60 12.71
N THR A 90 -2.65 18.70 13.42
CA THR A 90 -1.19 18.77 13.64
C THR A 90 -0.34 18.02 12.60
N ALA A 91 -0.99 17.48 11.56
CA ALA A 91 -0.30 16.72 10.52
C ALA A 91 0.72 17.57 9.79
N ARG A 92 1.93 17.04 9.63
CA ARG A 92 3.04 17.72 8.95
C ARG A 92 3.93 16.74 8.22
N LYS A 93 4.52 17.16 7.12
CA LYS A 93 5.58 16.39 6.45
C LYS A 93 6.86 16.41 7.28
N SER A 94 7.67 15.38 7.13
CA SER A 94 9.03 15.28 7.65
C SER A 94 9.89 14.50 6.66
N LYS A 95 11.22 14.46 6.87
CA LYS A 95 12.10 13.57 6.09
C LYS A 95 11.75 12.07 6.22
N TYR A 96 10.96 11.73 7.25
CA TYR A 96 10.54 10.36 7.53
C TYR A 96 9.12 10.04 7.04
N GLY A 97 8.36 11.05 6.61
CA GLY A 97 6.97 10.89 6.14
C GLY A 97 6.02 11.87 6.82
N LEU A 98 4.72 11.58 6.71
CA LEU A 98 3.64 12.29 7.38
C LEU A 98 3.66 11.96 8.88
N GLU A 99 3.88 12.97 9.72
CA GLU A 99 3.81 12.85 11.18
C GLU A 99 2.41 13.25 11.66
N MET A 100 1.75 12.39 12.43
CA MET A 100 0.36 12.55 12.91
C MET A 100 0.27 12.48 14.44
N THR A 101 1.36 12.83 15.13
CA THR A 101 1.44 12.76 16.58
C THR A 101 0.58 13.84 17.24
N ASP A 102 0.15 13.58 18.47
CA ASP A 102 -0.32 14.64 19.35
C ASP A 102 0.84 15.62 19.61
N VAL A 103 0.62 16.89 19.33
CA VAL A 103 1.64 17.95 19.53
C VAL A 103 1.27 18.82 20.74
N ASP A 104 0.08 18.60 21.30
CA ASP A 104 -0.43 19.30 22.47
C ASP A 104 -1.45 18.42 23.23
N ALA A 105 -0.94 17.61 24.14
CA ALA A 105 -1.73 16.69 24.98
C ALA A 105 -2.82 17.38 25.81
N ASP A 106 -2.75 18.70 25.95
CA ASP A 106 -3.72 19.50 26.68
C ASP A 106 -4.88 20.00 25.77
N ALA A 107 -4.72 19.95 24.44
CA ALA A 107 -5.70 20.45 23.47
C ALA A 107 -6.39 19.35 22.63
N GLU A 108 -5.91 18.10 22.71
CA GLU A 108 -6.46 16.93 21.98
C GLU A 108 -6.61 17.19 20.47
N VAL A 109 -5.64 17.91 19.88
CA VAL A 109 -5.64 18.20 18.44
C VAL A 109 -4.73 17.21 17.73
N TRP A 110 -5.34 16.38 16.90
CA TRP A 110 -4.65 15.30 16.21
C TRP A 110 -4.39 15.60 14.74
N GLY A 111 -3.28 15.08 14.24
CA GLY A 111 -2.89 15.19 12.85
C GLY A 111 -3.54 14.11 12.01
N TRP A 112 -4.08 14.49 10.86
CA TRP A 112 -4.60 13.54 9.88
C TRP A 112 -4.51 14.15 8.48
N SER A 113 -4.79 13.36 7.46
CA SER A 113 -4.89 13.84 6.07
C SER A 113 -6.17 13.40 5.39
N GLU A 114 -6.67 14.24 4.49
CA GLU A 114 -7.86 14.01 3.67
C GLU A 114 -7.46 13.93 2.20
N LEU A 115 -7.71 12.80 1.54
CA LEU A 115 -7.55 12.73 0.09
C LEU A 115 -8.79 13.32 -0.60
N SER A 116 -8.58 14.14 -1.63
CA SER A 116 -9.66 14.66 -2.48
C SER A 116 -10.50 13.50 -3.04
N PRO A 117 -11.81 13.68 -3.30
CA PRO A 117 -12.66 12.62 -3.84
C PRO A 117 -12.18 12.11 -5.20
N PHE A 118 -12.21 10.79 -5.40
CA PHE A 118 -11.95 10.11 -6.68
C PHE A 118 -12.68 8.77 -6.75
N GLU A 119 -12.88 8.25 -7.96
CA GLU A 119 -13.51 6.95 -8.21
C GLU A 119 -12.46 5.85 -8.19
N TRP A 120 -12.70 4.80 -7.41
CA TRP A 120 -11.85 3.61 -7.38
C TRP A 120 -12.60 2.42 -6.76
N GLY A 121 -12.10 1.21 -6.96
CA GLY A 121 -12.65 -0.03 -6.39
C GLY A 121 -12.36 -1.24 -7.27
N GLY A 122 -13.13 -2.32 -7.10
CA GLY A 122 -12.88 -3.58 -7.80
C GLY A 122 -11.66 -4.30 -7.26
N GLU A 123 -11.00 -5.11 -8.11
CA GLU A 123 -9.72 -5.72 -7.78
C GLU A 123 -8.69 -4.64 -7.46
N MET A 124 -8.01 -4.74 -6.30
CA MET A 124 -7.08 -3.69 -5.88
C MET A 124 -5.98 -4.18 -4.93
N SER A 125 -4.96 -3.34 -4.80
CA SER A 125 -4.02 -3.38 -3.68
C SER A 125 -3.79 -1.98 -3.12
N ILE A 126 -3.63 -1.89 -1.80
CA ILE A 126 -3.20 -0.65 -1.12
C ILE A 126 -1.90 -0.95 -0.38
N GLU A 127 -0.87 -0.16 -0.65
CA GLU A 127 0.45 -0.25 -0.02
C GLU A 127 0.65 0.95 0.92
N VAL A 128 1.08 0.66 2.14
CA VAL A 128 1.46 1.67 3.14
C VAL A 128 2.73 1.24 3.87
N CYS A 129 3.52 2.22 4.31
CA CYS A 129 4.59 1.99 5.27
C CYS A 129 4.40 2.90 6.47
N VAL A 130 4.01 2.31 7.60
CA VAL A 130 3.54 3.00 8.79
C VAL A 130 4.39 2.64 10.01
N LYS A 131 4.54 3.56 10.93
CA LYS A 131 5.17 3.36 12.24
C LYS A 131 4.27 3.95 13.31
N TYR A 132 3.76 3.10 14.19
CA TYR A 132 3.02 3.55 15.37
C TYR A 132 4.00 3.95 16.48
N ASN A 133 3.78 5.11 17.11
CA ASN A 133 4.46 5.47 18.36
C ASN A 133 3.66 4.92 19.55
N GLN A 134 2.33 4.96 19.45
CA GLN A 134 1.39 4.34 20.37
C GLN A 134 0.29 3.62 19.60
N LEU A 135 -0.15 2.47 20.11
CA LEU A 135 -1.29 1.74 19.57
C LEU A 135 -2.52 2.10 20.39
N LEU A 136 -3.16 3.19 19.99
CA LEU A 136 -4.44 3.58 20.57
C LEU A 136 -5.56 2.69 20.00
N GLU A 137 -6.63 2.50 20.79
CA GLU A 137 -7.74 1.60 20.46
C GLU A 137 -8.32 1.92 19.08
N GLY A 138 -8.35 0.92 18.20
CA GLY A 138 -8.91 1.03 16.85
C GLY A 138 -8.19 1.98 15.90
N SER A 139 -7.05 2.57 16.30
CA SER A 139 -6.43 3.66 15.54
C SER A 139 -6.10 3.30 14.09
N PRO A 140 -6.69 4.01 13.10
CA PRO A 140 -6.60 3.65 11.70
C PRO A 140 -5.34 4.19 11.03
N VAL A 141 -4.74 3.37 10.17
CA VAL A 141 -3.77 3.85 9.18
C VAL A 141 -4.51 4.67 8.12
N PHE A 142 -5.59 4.11 7.58
CA PHE A 142 -6.51 4.80 6.69
C PHE A 142 -7.94 4.27 6.87
N ASP A 143 -8.90 5.12 6.52
CA ASP A 143 -10.32 4.82 6.50
C ASP A 143 -10.98 5.60 5.36
N PHE A 144 -11.43 4.87 4.35
CA PHE A 144 -11.93 5.40 3.09
C PHE A 144 -13.40 5.05 2.88
N ALA A 145 -14.28 6.02 3.08
CA ALA A 145 -15.72 5.82 3.04
C ALA A 145 -16.44 6.74 2.03
N LYS A 146 -17.63 6.29 1.60
CA LYS A 146 -18.57 7.12 0.85
C LYS A 146 -19.13 8.25 1.73
N GLN A 147 -19.21 9.48 1.20
CA GLN A 147 -19.76 10.65 1.89
C GLN A 147 -21.19 10.40 2.41
N GLY A 148 -21.46 10.84 3.65
CA GLY A 148 -22.81 10.85 4.23
C GLY A 148 -23.28 9.52 4.83
N SER A 149 -22.38 8.54 4.97
CA SER A 149 -22.72 7.18 5.43
C SER A 149 -23.02 7.03 6.93
N TYR A 150 -22.86 8.08 7.75
CA TYR A 150 -22.78 7.94 9.22
C TYR A 150 -23.79 8.76 10.04
N THR A 151 -24.95 9.13 9.47
CA THR A 151 -25.95 9.89 10.25
C THR A 151 -26.73 9.05 11.27
N ASP A 152 -26.57 7.72 11.28
CA ASP A 152 -27.27 6.81 12.20
C ASP A 152 -26.50 5.48 12.39
N TYR A 153 -26.22 5.07 13.63
CA TYR A 153 -25.48 3.84 13.99
C TYR A 153 -26.12 2.55 13.44
N THR A 154 -27.37 2.62 13.00
CA THR A 154 -28.09 1.49 12.39
C THR A 154 -27.66 1.21 10.94
N MET A 155 -26.88 2.09 10.30
CA MET A 155 -26.47 2.01 8.89
C MET A 155 -25.06 1.44 8.67
N ILE A 156 -24.29 1.15 9.73
CA ILE A 156 -22.92 0.57 9.66
C ILE A 156 -22.83 -0.74 8.85
N MET A 157 -23.95 -1.41 8.63
CA MET A 157 -24.01 -2.67 7.89
C MET A 157 -24.06 -2.50 6.36
N GLU A 158 -24.30 -1.28 5.85
CA GLU A 158 -24.49 -0.98 4.43
C GLU A 158 -23.63 0.23 3.99
N ILE A 159 -22.34 0.23 4.35
CA ILE A 159 -21.43 1.32 4.01
C ILE A 159 -20.39 0.85 3.00
N ASP A 160 -20.13 1.68 1.97
CA ASP A 160 -18.94 1.51 1.16
C ASP A 160 -17.74 2.09 1.88
N GLU A 161 -16.91 1.20 2.40
CA GLU A 161 -15.79 1.52 3.26
C GLU A 161 -14.64 0.58 2.96
N VAL A 162 -13.42 1.10 3.01
CA VAL A 162 -12.20 0.30 2.99
C VAL A 162 -11.27 0.89 4.03
N TYR A 163 -10.90 0.08 5.02
CA TYR A 163 -10.15 0.56 6.18
C TYR A 163 -9.04 -0.40 6.57
N LEU A 164 -7.99 0.17 7.14
CA LEU A 164 -6.87 -0.54 7.73
C LEU A 164 -6.55 0.09 9.08
N CYS A 165 -6.71 -0.66 10.15
CA CYS A 165 -6.46 -0.21 11.51
C CYS A 165 -5.75 -1.27 12.34
N ASN A 166 -5.29 -0.90 13.54
CA ASN A 166 -4.98 -1.90 14.54
C ASN A 166 -6.30 -2.37 15.20
N ASP A 167 -6.35 -3.64 15.60
CA ASP A 167 -7.56 -4.27 16.16
C ASP A 167 -7.96 -3.77 17.56
N GLY A 168 -7.15 -2.91 18.21
CA GLY A 168 -7.39 -2.41 19.56
C GLY A 168 -7.18 -3.44 20.68
N ILE A 169 -6.78 -4.68 20.37
CA ILE A 169 -6.70 -5.77 21.35
C ILE A 169 -5.31 -6.41 21.33
N THR A 170 -4.86 -6.86 20.16
CA THR A 170 -3.62 -7.64 19.98
C THR A 170 -2.56 -6.91 19.17
N ALA A 171 -2.79 -5.64 18.84
CA ALA A 171 -2.05 -4.91 17.79
C ALA A 171 -2.24 -5.54 16.39
N GLY A 172 -3.25 -6.39 16.23
CA GLY A 172 -3.52 -7.11 15.00
C GLY A 172 -3.80 -6.15 13.86
N ILE A 173 -3.25 -6.42 12.68
CA ILE A 173 -3.55 -5.62 11.50
C ILE A 173 -4.95 -6.03 11.03
N LEU A 174 -5.92 -5.14 11.15
CA LEU A 174 -7.30 -5.35 10.73
C LEU A 174 -7.51 -4.67 9.37
N PHE A 175 -7.83 -5.46 8.36
CA PHE A 175 -8.24 -4.96 7.04
C PHE A 175 -9.70 -5.30 6.78
N GLY A 176 -10.52 -4.28 6.52
CA GLY A 176 -11.96 -4.44 6.28
C GLY A 176 -12.44 -3.77 5.01
N ILE A 177 -13.48 -4.37 4.43
CA ILE A 177 -14.24 -3.82 3.30
C ILE A 177 -15.72 -3.90 3.62
N GLY A 178 -16.36 -2.74 3.73
CA GLY A 178 -17.80 -2.57 3.71
C GLY A 178 -18.31 -2.44 2.27
N ARG A 179 -19.54 -2.94 2.03
CA ARG A 179 -20.25 -2.70 0.78
C ARG A 179 -21.67 -2.22 1.07
N GLY A 180 -22.04 -1.08 0.51
CA GLY A 180 -23.38 -0.51 0.70
C GLY A 180 -24.52 -1.24 -0.03
N ASP A 181 -24.23 -2.37 -0.69
CA ASP A 181 -25.23 -3.27 -1.27
C ASP A 181 -25.26 -4.65 -0.61
N ALA A 182 -24.43 -4.87 0.41
CA ALA A 182 -24.37 -6.12 1.16
C ALA A 182 -25.09 -5.99 2.49
N ARG A 183 -25.85 -7.03 2.89
CA ARG A 183 -26.56 -7.07 4.18
C ARG A 183 -25.82 -7.84 5.27
N ASP A 184 -24.71 -8.48 4.91
CA ASP A 184 -23.95 -9.38 5.78
C ASP A 184 -22.87 -8.64 6.60
N GLY A 185 -22.95 -7.31 6.70
CA GLY A 185 -21.95 -6.43 7.31
C GLY A 185 -20.61 -6.42 6.56
N PRO A 186 -19.63 -5.62 7.02
CA PRO A 186 -18.30 -5.61 6.43
C PRO A 186 -17.62 -6.98 6.51
N LYS A 187 -16.79 -7.30 5.52
CA LYS A 187 -15.85 -8.43 5.61
C LYS A 187 -14.51 -7.89 6.08
N TYR A 188 -13.94 -8.55 7.07
CA TYR A 188 -12.65 -8.16 7.61
C TYR A 188 -11.80 -9.38 7.93
N ILE A 189 -10.49 -9.14 7.97
CA ILE A 189 -9.48 -10.08 8.43
C ILE A 189 -8.55 -9.37 9.41
N ILE A 190 -8.17 -10.07 10.47
CA ILE A 190 -7.12 -9.67 11.40
C ILE A 190 -5.97 -10.66 11.23
N ALA A 191 -4.79 -10.20 10.83
CA ALA A 191 -3.62 -11.05 10.65
C ALA A 191 -2.31 -10.28 10.74
N GLY A 192 -1.27 -10.93 11.29
CA GLY A 192 -0.04 -10.21 11.67
C GLY A 192 -0.32 -9.21 12.79
N GLU A 193 0.66 -8.35 13.06
CA GLU A 193 0.58 -7.33 14.11
C GLU A 193 1.41 -6.10 13.73
N PHE A 194 1.04 -4.93 14.23
CA PHE A 194 1.89 -3.74 14.14
C PHE A 194 2.95 -3.75 15.23
N ASP A 195 4.18 -3.40 14.87
CA ASP A 195 5.28 -3.26 15.81
C ASP A 195 5.39 -1.81 16.29
N LEU A 196 5.36 -1.59 17.61
CA LEU A 196 5.57 -0.26 18.18
C LEU A 196 6.98 0.27 17.84
N ASN A 197 7.04 1.54 17.47
CA ASN A 197 8.27 2.27 17.17
C ASN A 197 9.11 1.67 16.04
N ALA A 198 8.53 0.81 15.20
CA ALA A 198 9.18 0.21 14.04
C ALA A 198 8.36 0.42 12.76
N TRP A 199 9.06 0.60 11.64
CA TRP A 199 8.43 0.69 10.34
C TRP A 199 7.86 -0.66 9.93
N THR A 200 6.55 -0.71 9.71
CA THR A 200 5.84 -1.87 9.19
C THR A 200 5.40 -1.56 7.77
N HIS A 201 5.84 -2.38 6.81
CA HIS A 201 5.35 -2.34 5.44
C HIS A 201 4.13 -3.24 5.33
N VAL A 202 2.99 -2.68 4.94
CA VAL A 202 1.73 -3.41 4.81
C VAL A 202 1.20 -3.25 3.40
N ILE A 203 0.86 -4.37 2.77
CA ILE A 203 0.07 -4.39 1.54
C ILE A 203 -1.19 -5.20 1.79
N VAL A 204 -2.34 -4.61 1.49
CA VAL A 204 -3.61 -5.34 1.47
C VAL A 204 -4.05 -5.54 0.03
N THR A 205 -4.66 -6.68 -0.28
CA THR A 205 -5.17 -6.99 -1.62
C THR A 205 -6.59 -7.49 -1.55
N ALA A 206 -7.43 -7.11 -2.51
CA ALA A 206 -8.76 -7.67 -2.73
C ALA A 206 -8.91 -8.15 -4.18
N LYS A 207 -9.33 -9.41 -4.37
CA LYS A 207 -9.61 -10.02 -5.68
C LYS A 207 -10.68 -11.09 -5.57
N GLY A 208 -11.81 -10.89 -6.25
CA GLY A 208 -13.01 -11.69 -6.12
C GLY A 208 -13.45 -11.79 -4.66
N ARG A 209 -13.38 -13.00 -4.10
CA ARG A 209 -13.70 -13.27 -2.69
C ARG A 209 -12.49 -13.30 -1.75
N PHE A 210 -11.29 -13.07 -2.28
CA PHE A 210 -10.06 -13.14 -1.50
C PHE A 210 -9.66 -11.75 -1.02
N MET A 211 -9.49 -11.61 0.30
CA MET A 211 -8.83 -10.48 0.94
C MET A 211 -7.55 -10.98 1.60
N ARG A 212 -6.45 -10.25 1.48
CA ARG A 212 -5.15 -10.66 2.05
C ARG A 212 -4.46 -9.49 2.71
N ILE A 213 -3.74 -9.79 3.79
CA ILE A 213 -2.79 -8.89 4.43
C ILE A 213 -1.40 -9.45 4.21
N TYR A 214 -0.49 -8.59 3.75
CA TYR A 214 0.93 -8.86 3.68
C TYR A 214 1.67 -7.92 4.63
N LYS A 215 2.52 -8.47 5.50
CA LYS A 215 3.40 -7.71 6.40
C LYS A 215 4.83 -7.95 5.96
N ASN A 216 5.59 -6.87 5.74
CA ASN A 216 7.02 -6.91 5.44
C ASN A 216 7.36 -7.86 4.28
N GLY A 217 6.56 -7.81 3.21
CA GLY A 217 6.78 -8.61 1.99
C GLY A 217 6.27 -10.05 2.03
N GLU A 218 5.71 -10.52 3.15
CA GLU A 218 5.20 -11.89 3.33
C GLU A 218 3.70 -11.92 3.63
N LEU A 219 3.02 -13.00 3.24
CA LEU A 219 1.58 -13.19 3.50
C LEU A 219 1.37 -13.40 5.01
N ALA A 220 0.66 -12.47 5.64
CA ALA A 220 0.29 -12.57 7.06
C ALA A 220 -1.02 -13.34 7.25
N GLY A 221 -1.98 -13.16 6.33
CA GLY A 221 -3.27 -13.87 6.39
C GLY A 221 -4.12 -13.68 5.14
N GLU A 222 -5.08 -14.59 4.98
CA GLU A 222 -6.03 -14.63 3.87
C GLU A 222 -7.44 -14.94 4.37
N LEU A 223 -8.43 -14.25 3.79
CA LEU A 223 -9.86 -14.51 3.94
C LEU A 223 -10.42 -14.90 2.56
N ASP A 224 -11.05 -16.06 2.46
CA ASP A 224 -11.61 -16.62 1.22
C ASP A 224 -13.13 -16.36 1.04
N LYS A 225 -13.71 -15.57 1.94
CA LYS A 225 -15.12 -15.15 1.97
C LYS A 225 -15.27 -13.62 2.07
N GLY A 226 -14.26 -12.90 1.61
CA GLY A 226 -14.29 -11.45 1.44
C GLY A 226 -15.01 -11.03 0.17
N TRP A 227 -14.73 -9.80 -0.26
CA TRP A 227 -15.17 -9.23 -1.52
C TRP A 227 -14.25 -8.09 -1.95
N GLU A 228 -14.38 -7.69 -3.22
CA GLU A 228 -13.84 -6.43 -3.72
C GLU A 228 -14.70 -5.24 -3.28
N PRO A 229 -14.11 -4.07 -3.02
CA PRO A 229 -14.86 -2.83 -2.85
C PRO A 229 -15.63 -2.48 -4.12
N ARG A 230 -16.77 -1.80 -4.00
CA ARG A 230 -17.47 -1.27 -5.18
C ARG A 230 -16.65 -0.17 -5.84
N VAL A 231 -16.68 -0.12 -7.17
CA VAL A 231 -16.15 1.00 -7.96
C VAL A 231 -17.12 2.16 -7.85
N ILE A 232 -16.76 3.14 -7.03
CA ILE A 232 -17.56 4.34 -6.78
C ILE A 232 -16.64 5.51 -6.46
N THR A 233 -17.13 6.74 -6.60
CA THR A 233 -16.50 7.91 -5.97
C THR A 233 -16.74 7.89 -4.47
N ARG A 234 -15.67 7.81 -3.69
CA ARG A 234 -15.67 8.02 -2.25
C ARG A 234 -15.28 9.46 -1.93
N GLY A 235 -15.82 10.00 -0.85
CA GLY A 235 -15.69 11.41 -0.49
C GLY A 235 -15.00 11.66 0.85
N MET A 236 -14.83 10.63 1.68
CA MET A 236 -14.18 10.70 2.98
C MET A 236 -12.98 9.76 2.95
N HIS A 237 -11.85 10.25 2.46
CA HIS A 237 -10.61 9.48 2.38
C HIS A 237 -9.65 9.92 3.47
N TYR A 238 -9.76 9.34 4.66
CA TYR A 238 -8.96 9.76 5.80
C TYR A 238 -7.72 8.88 6.00
N ILE A 239 -6.60 9.53 6.30
CA ILE A 239 -5.35 8.90 6.74
C ILE A 239 -5.12 9.34 8.19
N GLY A 240 -4.96 8.39 9.10
CA GLY A 240 -4.74 8.64 10.53
C GLY A 240 -5.98 9.03 11.33
N LYS A 241 -7.17 8.96 10.73
CA LYS A 241 -8.46 9.29 11.35
C LYS A 241 -9.55 8.34 10.87
N SER A 242 -10.45 7.95 11.79
CA SER A 242 -11.64 7.15 11.48
C SER A 242 -12.77 8.01 10.93
N VAL A 243 -13.54 7.45 10.01
CA VAL A 243 -14.79 8.02 9.52
C VAL A 243 -15.96 7.61 10.43
N ASP A 244 -15.85 6.45 11.08
CA ASP A 244 -16.95 5.71 11.69
C ASP A 244 -17.29 6.15 13.13
N SER A 245 -16.33 6.68 13.91
CA SER A 245 -16.60 6.96 15.32
C SER A 245 -15.72 8.02 15.98
N PRO A 246 -16.26 8.88 16.87
CA PRO A 246 -15.47 9.62 17.84
C PRO A 246 -14.81 8.73 18.92
N LEU A 247 -15.10 7.42 18.94
CA LEU A 247 -14.49 6.45 19.85
C LEU A 247 -13.21 5.82 19.26
N ASP A 248 -13.00 5.89 17.95
CA ASP A 248 -11.76 5.40 17.37
C ASP A 248 -10.66 6.43 17.60
N SER A 249 -9.59 5.97 18.23
CA SER A 249 -8.49 6.86 18.54
C SER A 249 -7.76 7.25 17.24
N PRO A 250 -7.23 8.47 17.14
CA PRO A 250 -6.41 8.89 16.02
C PRO A 250 -5.10 8.08 15.97
N LEU A 251 -4.44 8.09 14.82
CA LEU A 251 -3.14 7.46 14.68
C LEU A 251 -2.06 8.31 15.36
N ASP A 252 -1.43 7.79 16.42
CA ASP A 252 -0.17 8.33 16.92
C ASP A 252 1.00 7.63 16.23
N GLY A 253 1.58 8.29 15.23
CA GLY A 253 2.62 7.68 14.42
C GLY A 253 3.05 8.49 13.21
N SER A 254 3.65 7.76 12.27
CA SER A 254 4.11 8.32 11.01
C SER A 254 3.88 7.37 9.84
N LEU A 255 3.68 7.92 8.65
CA LEU A 255 3.48 7.16 7.41
C LEU A 255 4.42 7.68 6.32
N LYS A 256 5.22 6.82 5.68
CA LYS A 256 6.15 7.24 4.61
C LYS A 256 5.39 7.61 3.33
N TYR A 257 4.58 6.68 2.85
CA TYR A 257 3.84 6.78 1.59
C TYR A 257 2.56 5.95 1.66
N LEU A 258 1.61 6.31 0.79
CA LEU A 258 0.40 5.54 0.50
C LEU A 258 0.29 5.37 -1.02
N ARG A 259 0.01 4.15 -1.47
CA ARG A 259 -0.15 3.82 -2.89
C ARG A 259 -1.37 2.94 -3.12
N ILE A 260 -2.05 3.15 -4.23
CA ILE A 260 -3.22 2.37 -4.66
C ILE A 260 -2.97 1.81 -6.07
N TYR A 261 -3.25 0.53 -6.22
CA TYR A 261 -3.09 -0.23 -7.47
C TYR A 261 -4.45 -0.80 -7.92
N GLU A 262 -4.79 -0.67 -9.19
CA GLU A 262 -5.99 -1.26 -9.84
C GLU A 262 -5.86 -2.78 -10.10
N LYS A 263 -5.02 -3.46 -9.32
CA LYS A 263 -4.84 -4.91 -9.39
C LYS A 263 -4.49 -5.47 -8.03
N ALA A 264 -4.78 -6.74 -7.83
CA ALA A 264 -4.23 -7.50 -6.72
C ALA A 264 -2.80 -7.90 -7.08
N LEU A 265 -1.83 -7.28 -6.40
CA LEU A 265 -0.43 -7.58 -6.57
C LEU A 265 -0.16 -9.03 -6.16
N SER A 266 0.70 -9.68 -6.93
CA SER A 266 1.19 -11.02 -6.61
C SER A 266 2.18 -10.97 -5.44
N SER A 267 2.34 -12.09 -4.74
CA SER A 267 3.33 -12.21 -3.65
C SER A 267 4.76 -11.88 -4.09
N THR A 268 5.10 -12.11 -5.37
CA THR A 268 6.41 -11.76 -5.92
C THR A 268 6.58 -10.25 -6.11
N GLU A 269 5.55 -9.56 -6.62
CA GLU A 269 5.56 -8.10 -6.74
C GLU A 269 5.63 -7.43 -5.36
N ILE A 270 4.83 -7.92 -4.40
CA ILE A 270 4.80 -7.43 -3.02
C ILE A 270 6.17 -7.56 -2.34
N ARG A 271 6.82 -8.73 -2.47
CA ARG A 271 8.16 -8.94 -1.92
C ARG A 271 9.21 -8.04 -2.58
N ALA A 272 9.08 -7.78 -3.89
CA ALA A 272 9.97 -6.85 -4.58
C ALA A 272 9.79 -5.41 -4.09
N LEU A 273 8.54 -4.95 -3.89
CA LEU A 273 8.25 -3.64 -3.31
C LEU A 273 8.86 -3.47 -1.92
N TYR A 274 8.68 -4.46 -1.04
CA TYR A 274 9.27 -4.46 0.30
C TYR A 274 10.80 -4.31 0.26
N ASN A 275 11.47 -5.10 -0.57
CA ASN A 275 12.93 -5.04 -0.71
C ASN A 275 13.42 -3.70 -1.29
N ALA A 276 12.70 -3.12 -2.24
CA ALA A 276 13.03 -1.83 -2.83
C ALA A 276 12.90 -0.69 -1.80
N ASN A 277 11.89 -0.75 -0.93
CA ASN A 277 11.62 0.29 0.06
C ASN A 277 12.50 0.18 1.31
N ASN A 278 12.99 -1.02 1.66
CA ASN A 278 13.97 -1.20 2.75
C ASN A 278 15.35 -0.60 2.44
N ASN A 279 15.65 -0.39 1.17
CA ASN A 279 16.92 0.18 0.71
C ASN A 279 16.88 1.71 0.54
N LYS A 280 15.76 2.37 0.90
CA LYS A 280 15.56 3.82 0.86
C LYS A 280 15.36 4.38 2.27
#